data_AF-A0A1B6DE34-F1
#
_entry.id   AF-A0A1B6DE34-F1
#
_cell.length_a   1.000
_cell.length_b   1.000
_cell.length_c   1.000
_cell.angle_alpha   90.00
_cell.angle_beta   90.00
_cell.angle_gamma   90.00
#
_symmetry.space_group_name_H-M   'P 1'
#
loop_
_entity.id
_entity.type
_entity.pdbx_description
1 polymer ?
#
loop_
_entity_poly.entity_id
_entity_poly.type
_entity_poly.pdbx_seq_one_letter_code
_entity_poly.pdbx_strand_id
1 'polypeptide(L)'
;GKSIVIFDKDRGHFRFACANIEPDNDLIKYVNVRRPPKFIVSQFLEDVRTIMGVPEWFLTIDTRHTKILHNGACIQLLLHFKGSQANKLEQDFSVLLSTGRLNSPSLSIPGYIQDTKRKSKISYKLCGSGRNRGKEGFSSRGYGFQYDSTIKTITTLSLFLIYVINM
;
A
#
# COMPACT_ATOMS: atom_id res chain seq x y z
N GLY A 1 22.73 -4.51 8.76
CA GLY A 1 22.52 -3.50 7.70
C GLY A 1 23.77 -3.40 6.85
N LYS A 2 23.64 -2.93 5.61
CA LYS A 2 24.80 -2.56 4.78
C LYS A 2 24.92 -1.03 4.84
N SER A 3 26.13 -0.50 4.71
CA SER A 3 26.36 0.95 4.73
C SER A 3 27.41 1.31 3.69
N ILE A 4 27.28 2.49 3.11
CA ILE A 4 28.27 3.08 2.22
C ILE A 4 28.96 4.20 3.00
N VAL A 5 30.29 4.19 2.98
CA VAL A 5 31.12 5.27 3.54
C VAL A 5 31.96 5.81 2.41
N ILE A 6 31.84 7.11 2.16
CA ILE A 6 32.62 7.85 1.17
C ILE A 6 33.78 8.49 1.93
N PHE A 7 35.00 8.15 1.52
CA PHE A 7 36.23 8.75 2.04
C PHE A 7 36.63 9.96 1.21
N ASP A 8 37.48 10.80 1.80
CA ASP A 8 38.09 11.93 1.09
C ASP A 8 38.94 11.45 -0.11
N LYS A 9 39.32 12.40 -0.98
CA LYS A 9 40.16 12.14 -2.16
C LYS A 9 41.39 11.29 -1.80
N ASP A 10 41.86 10.50 -2.76
CA ASP A 10 43.05 9.65 -2.60
C ASP A 10 42.94 8.59 -1.49
N ARG A 11 41.72 8.16 -1.13
CA ARG A 11 41.45 7.22 -0.02
C ARG A 11 41.94 7.75 1.33
N GLY A 12 41.88 9.07 1.54
CA GLY A 12 42.26 9.70 2.79
C GLY A 12 41.50 9.13 3.99
N HIS A 13 42.07 9.25 5.19
CA HIS A 13 41.50 8.68 6.42
C HIS A 13 40.22 9.36 6.91
N PHE A 14 39.86 10.52 6.33
CA PHE A 14 38.68 11.27 6.69
C PHE A 14 37.42 10.72 6.02
N ARG A 15 36.36 10.51 6.82
CA ARG A 15 35.05 10.06 6.34
C ARG A 15 34.27 11.28 5.87
N PHE A 16 34.15 11.45 4.55
CA PHE A 16 33.46 12.58 3.94
C PHE A 16 31.94 12.47 4.05
N ALA A 17 31.39 11.27 3.83
CA ALA A 17 29.96 11.02 3.97
C ALA A 17 29.66 9.56 4.34
N CYS A 18 28.50 9.31 4.92
CA CYS A 18 28.00 7.97 5.18
C CYS A 18 26.50 7.85 4.91
N ALA A 19 26.07 6.67 4.49
CA ALA A 19 24.66 6.34 4.32
C ALA A 19 24.41 4.89 4.70
N ASN A 20 23.28 4.63 5.36
CA ASN A 20 22.81 3.28 5.60
C ASN A 20 21.96 2.81 4.42
N ILE A 21 22.19 1.58 3.97
CA ILE A 21 21.36 0.92 2.97
C ILE A 21 20.28 0.15 3.71
N GLU A 22 19.04 0.58 3.49
CA GLU A 22 17.85 -0.07 4.02
C GLU A 22 17.34 -1.13 3.03
N PRO A 23 16.65 -2.18 3.52
CA PRO A 23 15.99 -3.13 2.63
C PRO A 23 14.89 -2.44 1.82
N ASP A 24 14.83 -2.73 0.52
CA ASP A 24 13.73 -2.28 -0.33
C ASP A 24 12.62 -3.32 -0.31
N ASN A 25 11.47 -2.95 0.24
CA ASN A 25 10.29 -3.81 0.29
C ASN A 25 9.30 -3.36 -0.78
N ASP A 26 8.71 -4.30 -1.53
CA ASP A 26 7.61 -4.02 -2.46
C ASP A 26 6.32 -4.67 -1.93
N LEU A 27 5.40 -3.85 -1.45
CA LEU A 27 4.08 -4.29 -0.99
C LEU A 27 3.05 -4.02 -2.09
N ILE A 28 2.43 -5.09 -2.58
CA ILE A 28 1.48 -5.04 -3.70
C ILE A 28 0.05 -5.15 -3.17
N LYS A 29 -0.84 -4.22 -3.55
CA LYS A 29 -2.26 -4.22 -3.13
C LYS A 29 -3.21 -3.77 -4.23
N TYR A 30 -4.35 -4.44 -4.31
CA TYR A 30 -5.48 -3.96 -5.10
C TYR A 30 -6.28 -2.90 -4.33
N VAL A 31 -6.67 -1.84 -5.03
CA VAL A 31 -7.60 -0.82 -4.52
C VAL A 31 -8.71 -0.59 -5.51
N ASN A 32 -9.94 -0.44 -5.00
CA ASN A 32 -11.11 -0.11 -5.81
C ASN A 32 -11.51 1.35 -5.55
N VAL A 33 -11.38 2.19 -6.57
CA VAL A 33 -11.66 3.63 -6.51
C VAL A 33 -12.88 3.94 -7.38
N ARG A 34 -13.70 4.91 -6.97
CA ARG A 34 -14.79 5.42 -7.81
C ARG A 34 -14.22 6.12 -9.04
N ARG A 35 -14.80 5.86 -10.21
CA ARG A 35 -14.35 6.38 -11.50
C ARG A 35 -15.33 7.45 -12.00
N PRO A 36 -15.13 8.75 -11.69
CA PRO A 36 -15.89 9.82 -12.33
C PRO A 36 -15.60 9.89 -13.84
N PRO A 37 -16.45 10.58 -14.64
CA PRO A 37 -16.30 10.64 -16.10
C PRO A 37 -14.95 11.15 -16.61
N LYS A 38 -14.27 12.01 -15.83
CA LYS A 38 -12.95 12.58 -16.15
C LYS A 38 -11.82 11.95 -15.31
N PHE A 39 -11.98 10.71 -14.85
CA PHE A 39 -10.95 10.05 -14.04
C PHE A 39 -9.73 9.68 -14.87
N ILE A 40 -8.57 10.20 -14.49
CA ILE A 40 -7.27 9.91 -15.11
C ILE A 40 -6.39 9.26 -14.06
N VAL A 41 -5.87 8.06 -14.35
CA VAL A 41 -5.07 7.26 -13.40
C VAL A 41 -3.77 7.95 -13.01
N SER A 42 -3.07 8.57 -13.96
CA SER A 42 -1.84 9.31 -13.67
C SER A 42 -2.10 10.51 -12.75
N GLN A 43 -3.14 11.30 -13.03
CA GLN A 43 -3.52 12.42 -12.17
C GLN A 43 -3.88 11.97 -10.74
N PHE A 44 -4.64 10.87 -10.62
CA PHE A 44 -4.94 10.26 -9.33
C PHE A 44 -3.66 9.92 -8.56
N LEU A 45 -2.71 9.26 -9.23
CA LEU A 45 -1.46 8.83 -8.60
C LEU A 45 -0.59 10.02 -8.18
N GLU A 46 -0.48 11.05 -9.03
CA GLU A 46 0.27 12.27 -8.72
C GLU A 46 -0.34 13.05 -7.55
N ASP A 47 -1.67 13.18 -7.52
CA ASP A 47 -2.36 13.82 -6.40
C ASP A 47 -2.08 13.07 -5.08
N VAL A 48 -2.12 11.73 -5.10
CA VAL A 48 -1.80 10.90 -3.94
C VAL A 48 -0.34 11.08 -3.50
N ARG A 49 0.62 10.97 -4.43
CA ARG A 49 2.06 11.15 -4.16
C ARG A 49 2.35 12.53 -3.56
N THR A 50 1.75 13.57 -4.13
CA THR A 50 1.88 14.95 -3.65
C THR A 50 1.35 15.09 -2.23
N ILE A 51 0.16 14.55 -1.94
CA ILE A 51 -0.42 14.62 -0.59
C ILE A 51 0.39 13.80 0.41
N MET A 52 0.85 12.61 0.03
CA MET A 52 1.69 11.77 0.90
C MET A 52 3.11 12.32 1.06
N GLY A 53 3.55 13.23 0.19
CA GLY A 53 4.88 13.82 0.22
C GLY A 53 5.98 12.81 -0.10
N VAL A 54 5.72 11.93 -1.07
CA VAL A 54 6.63 10.84 -1.45
C VAL A 54 7.06 10.94 -2.92
N PRO A 55 8.28 10.50 -3.26
CA PRO A 55 8.78 10.52 -4.62
C PRO A 55 8.06 9.49 -5.50
N GLU A 56 8.23 9.64 -6.82
CA GLU A 56 7.55 8.82 -7.83
C GLU A 56 7.76 7.31 -7.62
N TRP A 57 8.97 6.90 -7.24
CA TRP A 57 9.35 5.50 -7.09
C TRP A 57 8.81 4.83 -5.82
N PHE A 58 8.28 5.59 -4.84
CA PHE A 58 7.72 5.02 -3.60
C PHE A 58 6.31 4.46 -3.78
N LEU A 59 5.57 4.93 -4.79
CA LEU A 59 4.19 4.50 -5.05
C LEU A 59 3.96 4.43 -6.56
N THR A 60 3.71 3.24 -7.12
CA THR A 60 3.46 3.07 -8.56
C THR A 60 2.19 2.27 -8.80
N ILE A 61 1.56 2.42 -9.97
CA ILE A 61 0.40 1.62 -10.41
C ILE A 61 0.83 0.72 -11.57
N ASP A 62 0.48 -0.57 -11.51
CA ASP A 62 0.57 -1.46 -12.68
C ASP A 62 -0.69 -1.33 -13.54
N THR A 63 -0.56 -0.64 -14.67
CA THR A 63 -1.66 -0.41 -15.61
C THR A 63 -2.12 -1.68 -16.31
N ARG A 64 -1.28 -2.71 -16.40
CA ARG A 64 -1.62 -4.00 -17.06
C ARG A 64 -2.66 -4.78 -16.26
N HIS A 65 -2.73 -4.57 -14.95
CA HIS A 65 -3.67 -5.22 -14.03
C HIS A 65 -4.86 -4.33 -13.67
N THR A 66 -5.05 -3.21 -14.37
CA THR A 66 -6.17 -2.29 -14.14
C THR A 66 -7.47 -2.83 -14.73
N LYS A 67 -8.54 -2.86 -13.92
CA LYS A 67 -9.86 -3.38 -14.34
C LYS A 67 -10.96 -2.37 -14.09
N ILE A 68 -11.91 -2.25 -15.00
CA ILE A 68 -13.12 -1.44 -14.82
C ILE A 68 -14.21 -2.33 -14.24
N LEU A 69 -14.85 -1.88 -13.16
CA LEU A 69 -15.87 -2.63 -12.43
C LEU A 69 -17.20 -1.86 -12.41
N HIS A 70 -18.27 -2.57 -12.04
CA HIS A 70 -19.60 -1.99 -11.80
C HIS A 70 -20.10 -1.09 -12.94
N ASN A 71 -20.12 -1.61 -14.17
CA ASN A 71 -20.58 -0.90 -15.37
C ASN A 71 -19.88 0.46 -15.60
N GLY A 72 -18.59 0.56 -15.25
CA GLY A 72 -17.82 1.80 -15.43
C GLY A 72 -17.79 2.72 -14.22
N ALA A 73 -18.58 2.43 -13.17
CA ALA A 73 -18.63 3.28 -11.97
C ALA A 73 -17.35 3.22 -11.12
N CYS A 74 -16.59 2.14 -11.23
CA CYS A 74 -15.37 1.93 -10.44
C CYS A 74 -14.20 1.42 -11.27
N ILE A 75 -13.01 1.63 -10.74
CA ILE A 75 -11.75 1.16 -11.30
C ILE A 75 -10.95 0.47 -10.21
N GLN A 76 -10.46 -0.72 -10.52
CA GLN A 76 -9.55 -1.49 -9.70
C GLN A 76 -8.12 -1.24 -10.20
N LEU A 77 -7.24 -0.85 -9.28
CA LEU A 77 -5.84 -0.52 -9.55
C LEU A 77 -4.94 -1.44 -8.72
N LEU A 78 -3.85 -1.92 -9.31
CA LEU A 78 -2.80 -2.65 -8.60
C LEU A 78 -1.69 -1.67 -8.22
N LEU A 79 -1.59 -1.35 -6.94
CA LEU A 79 -0.59 -0.44 -6.38
C LEU A 79 0.60 -1.22 -5.85
N HIS A 80 1.78 -0.64 -6.04
CA HIS A 80 3.03 -1.06 -5.44
C HIS A 80 3.53 0.04 -4.50
N PHE A 81 3.67 -0.29 -3.23
CA PHE A 81 4.29 0.55 -2.21
C PHE A 81 5.73 0.07 -2.01
N LYS A 82 6.70 0.93 -2.32
CA LYS A 82 8.12 0.58 -2.33
C LYS A 82 8.90 1.29 -1.23
N GLY A 83 10.06 0.75 -0.88
CA GLY A 83 10.95 1.29 0.14
C GLY A 83 10.89 0.58 1.49
N SER A 84 11.80 0.94 2.38
CA SER A 84 11.97 0.28 3.68
C SER A 84 10.71 0.33 4.55
N GLN A 85 9.91 1.39 4.43
CA GLN A 85 8.68 1.65 5.17
C GLN A 85 7.40 1.43 4.32
N ALA A 86 7.41 0.49 3.36
CA ALA A 86 6.27 0.21 2.48
C ALA A 86 4.92 0.00 3.22
N ASN A 87 4.93 -0.69 4.37
CA ASN A 87 3.73 -0.87 5.19
C ASN A 87 3.16 0.47 5.71
N LYS A 88 4.04 1.43 6.04
CA LYS A 88 3.62 2.73 6.52
C LYS A 88 2.98 3.56 5.41
N LEU A 89 3.53 3.47 4.19
CA LEU A 89 2.96 4.08 3.00
C LEU A 89 1.55 3.55 2.71
N GLU A 90 1.37 2.23 2.78
CA GLU A 90 0.05 1.61 2.60
C GLU A 90 -0.95 2.10 3.65
N GLN A 91 -0.54 2.14 4.92
CA GLN A 91 -1.38 2.64 6.00
C GLN A 91 -1.81 4.10 5.76
N ASP A 92 -0.87 4.97 5.39
CA ASP A 92 -1.15 6.38 5.11
C ASP A 92 -2.08 6.55 3.91
N PHE A 93 -1.90 5.74 2.87
CA PHE A 93 -2.78 5.69 1.72
C PHE A 93 -4.21 5.27 2.10
N SER A 94 -4.32 4.24 2.96
CA SER A 94 -5.60 3.76 3.49
C SER A 94 -6.31 4.85 4.32
N VAL A 95 -5.58 5.57 5.19
CA VAL A 95 -6.09 6.72 5.94
C VAL A 95 -6.53 7.84 4.99
N LEU A 96 -5.72 8.16 3.98
CA LEU A 96 -6.01 9.21 3.01
C LEU A 96 -7.31 8.93 2.24
N LEU A 97 -7.49 7.70 1.71
CA LEU A 97 -8.69 7.37 0.95
C LEU A 97 -9.94 7.12 1.80
N SER A 98 -9.77 6.70 3.06
CA SER A 98 -10.91 6.50 3.97
C SER A 98 -11.41 7.81 4.58
N THR A 99 -10.51 8.72 4.95
CA THR A 99 -10.86 10.00 5.60
C THR A 99 -10.96 11.17 4.61
N GLY A 100 -10.39 11.02 3.41
CA GLY A 100 -10.27 12.09 2.42
C GLY A 100 -9.17 13.10 2.73
N ARG A 101 -8.32 12.88 3.74
CA ARG A 101 -7.24 13.80 4.12
C ARG A 101 -6.01 13.12 4.72
N LEU A 102 -4.87 13.79 4.61
CA LEU A 102 -3.64 13.48 5.32
C LEU A 102 -2.95 14.78 5.76
N ASN A 103 -2.87 15.01 7.07
CA ASN A 103 -2.43 16.30 7.63
C ASN A 103 -0.94 16.57 7.44
N SER A 104 -0.11 15.53 7.47
CA SER A 104 1.33 15.61 7.28
C SER A 104 1.85 14.30 6.68
N PRO A 105 2.90 14.34 5.86
CA PRO A 105 3.68 13.16 5.50
C PRO A 105 4.19 12.45 6.74
N SER A 106 4.14 11.11 6.76
CA SER A 106 4.64 10.34 7.90
C SER A 106 6.12 9.96 7.79
N LEU A 107 6.67 10.00 6.57
CA LEU A 107 8.06 9.64 6.29
C LEU A 107 8.90 10.88 6.03
N SER A 108 10.07 10.93 6.66
CA SER A 108 11.14 11.86 6.31
C SER A 108 12.05 11.18 5.29
N ILE A 109 12.15 11.75 4.08
CA ILE A 109 12.91 11.16 2.97
C ILE A 109 14.13 12.06 2.72
N PRO A 110 15.36 11.60 3.05
CA PRO A 110 16.57 12.39 2.85
C PRO A 110 16.73 12.80 1.37
N GLY A 111 17.02 14.09 1.14
CA GLY A 111 17.24 14.63 -0.20
C GLY A 111 15.98 14.85 -1.04
N TYR A 112 14.80 14.46 -0.56
CA TYR A 112 13.54 14.75 -1.23
C TYR A 112 12.89 16.00 -0.65
N ILE A 113 12.83 17.05 -1.46
CA ILE A 113 12.22 18.33 -1.06
C ILE A 113 10.74 18.28 -1.41
N GLN A 114 9.90 18.28 -0.37
CA GLN A 114 8.45 18.33 -0.53
C GLN A 114 8.01 19.74 -0.96
N ASP A 115 6.92 19.80 -1.72
CA ASP A 115 6.30 21.07 -2.07
C ASP A 115 5.81 21.81 -0.81
N THR A 116 6.25 23.06 -0.65
CA THR A 116 5.81 23.95 0.45
C THR A 116 4.30 24.22 0.42
N LYS A 117 3.64 24.06 -0.74
CA LYS A 117 2.19 24.23 -0.93
C LYS A 117 1.45 22.89 -1.03
N ARG A 118 1.93 21.88 -0.31
CA ARG A 118 1.33 20.53 -0.28
C ARG A 118 -0.17 20.56 0.02
N LYS A 119 -0.96 19.90 -0.82
CA LYS A 119 -2.39 19.65 -0.56
C LYS A 119 -2.53 18.61 0.57
N SER A 120 -3.54 18.78 1.42
CA SER A 120 -3.83 17.83 2.51
C SER A 120 -5.11 17.02 2.31
N LYS A 121 -5.91 17.33 1.29
CA LYS A 121 -7.22 16.73 1.02
C LYS A 121 -7.25 16.13 -0.38
N ILE A 122 -8.03 15.07 -0.54
CA ILE A 122 -8.22 14.38 -1.81
C ILE A 122 -9.71 14.29 -2.15
N SER A 123 -10.05 14.36 -3.44
CA SER A 123 -11.44 14.29 -3.93
C SER A 123 -11.89 12.87 -4.28
N TYR A 124 -10.94 11.95 -4.48
CA TYR A 124 -11.22 10.55 -4.84
C TYR A 124 -11.80 9.78 -3.65
N LYS A 125 -12.68 8.81 -3.94
CA LYS A 125 -13.38 8.00 -2.93
C LYS A 125 -13.24 6.53 -3.27
N LEU A 126 -13.18 5.68 -2.23
CA LEU A 126 -13.26 4.24 -2.40
C LEU A 126 -14.61 3.82 -3.01
N CYS A 127 -14.55 2.85 -3.92
CA CYS A 127 -15.73 2.17 -4.42
C CYS A 127 -16.35 1.31 -3.30
N GLY A 128 -17.68 1.20 -3.22
CA GLY A 128 -18.36 0.35 -2.23
C GLY A 128 -18.42 0.87 -0.79
N SER A 129 -17.69 1.94 -0.42
CA SER A 129 -17.74 2.53 0.94
C SER A 129 -18.97 3.43 1.18
N GLY A 130 -20.08 3.13 0.50
CA GLY A 130 -21.38 3.75 0.77
C GLY A 130 -22.04 3.01 1.92
N ARG A 131 -22.04 3.60 3.12
CA ARG A 131 -22.99 3.22 4.18
C ARG A 131 -24.41 3.36 3.62
N ASN A 132 -25.01 2.27 3.15
CA ASN A 132 -26.45 2.13 3.22
C ASN A 132 -26.81 2.10 4.71
N ARG A 133 -27.30 3.22 5.25
CA ARG A 133 -28.04 3.21 6.53
C ARG A 133 -29.45 2.65 6.28
N GLY A 134 -29.51 1.42 5.76
CA GLY A 134 -30.71 0.59 5.73
C GLY A 134 -30.53 -0.51 6.76
N LYS A 135 -31.48 -0.62 7.68
CA LYS A 135 -31.48 -1.54 8.82
C LYS A 135 -31.26 -2.98 8.35
N GLU A 136 -30.16 -3.60 8.76
CA GLU A 136 -30.05 -5.04 8.96
C GLU A 136 -28.81 -5.30 9.82
N GLY A 137 -29.03 -5.89 11.00
CA GLY A 137 -27.97 -6.15 11.96
C GLY A 137 -27.06 -7.26 11.47
N PHE A 138 -25.76 -6.99 11.34
CA PHE A 138 -24.76 -8.05 11.35
C PHE A 138 -23.38 -7.54 11.79
N SER A 139 -22.87 -8.22 12.83
CA SER A 139 -21.49 -8.40 13.29
C SER A 139 -20.34 -7.70 12.54
N SER A 140 -19.53 -6.96 13.29
CA SER A 140 -18.15 -6.55 12.97
C SER A 140 -17.33 -7.64 12.25
N ARG A 141 -16.75 -7.31 11.08
CA ARG A 141 -15.48 -7.88 10.56
C ARG A 141 -15.00 -7.10 9.33
N GLY A 142 -13.85 -6.42 9.47
CA GLY A 142 -12.76 -6.35 8.48
C GLY A 142 -12.96 -5.57 7.19
N TYR A 143 -12.11 -4.56 6.98
CA TYR A 143 -11.80 -3.96 5.68
C TYR A 143 -11.49 -5.05 4.64
N GLY A 144 -12.22 -5.07 3.53
CA GLY A 144 -12.03 -6.01 2.43
C GLY A 144 -10.78 -5.70 1.61
N PHE A 145 -9.61 -6.09 2.12
CA PHE A 145 -8.43 -6.37 1.31
C PHE A 145 -8.46 -7.86 0.95
N GLN A 146 -8.61 -8.17 -0.32
CA GLN A 146 -8.59 -9.55 -0.81
C GLN A 146 -7.12 -10.02 -0.83
N TYR A 147 -6.71 -10.75 0.21
CA TYR A 147 -5.42 -11.43 0.27
C TYR A 147 -5.59 -12.79 -0.42
N ASP A 148 -4.98 -12.97 -1.59
CA ASP A 148 -4.93 -14.27 -2.25
C ASP A 148 -3.75 -15.05 -1.67
N SER A 149 -4.03 -16.11 -0.93
CA SER A 149 -3.03 -17.03 -0.40
C SER A 149 -3.47 -18.47 -0.64
N THR A 150 -3.18 -18.98 -1.83
CA THR A 150 -3.12 -20.43 -2.08
C THR A 150 -1.95 -21.04 -1.31
N ILE A 151 -2.21 -21.49 -0.08
CA ILE A 151 -1.36 -22.47 0.61
C ILE A 151 -2.27 -23.65 0.95
N LYS A 152 -2.09 -24.76 0.23
CA LYS A 152 -2.75 -26.03 0.52
C LYS A 152 -2.06 -26.69 1.70
N THR A 153 -2.65 -26.61 2.88
CA THR A 153 -2.23 -27.40 4.06
C THR A 153 -2.91 -28.76 4.00
N ILE A 154 -2.13 -29.80 3.74
CA ILE A 154 -2.54 -31.20 3.83
C ILE A 154 -2.63 -31.56 5.32
N THR A 155 -3.85 -31.78 5.82
CA THR A 155 -4.08 -32.32 7.17
C THR A 155 -4.32 -33.82 7.08
N THR A 156 -3.28 -34.60 7.31
CA THR A 156 -3.35 -36.03 7.64
C THR A 156 -3.71 -36.19 9.11
N LEU A 157 -4.84 -36.80 9.44
CA LEU A 157 -5.04 -37.51 10.72
C LEU A 157 -6.41 -38.21 10.74
N SER A 158 -6.41 -39.55 10.78
CA SER A 158 -7.32 -40.31 11.66
C SER A 158 -6.77 -41.73 11.85
N LEU A 159 -5.82 -41.85 12.77
CA LEU A 159 -5.53 -43.07 13.52
C LEU A 159 -6.76 -43.41 14.39
N PHE A 160 -7.77 -44.06 13.82
CA PHE A 160 -8.97 -44.50 14.57
C PHE A 160 -9.29 -45.99 14.42
N LEU A 161 -8.33 -46.81 13.95
CA LEU A 161 -8.58 -48.23 13.65
C LEU A 161 -7.83 -49.26 14.53
N ILE A 162 -7.12 -48.85 15.58
CA ILE A 162 -6.35 -49.80 16.42
C ILE A 162 -7.07 -50.19 17.72
N TYR A 163 -8.11 -49.46 18.15
CA TYR A 163 -8.72 -49.72 19.47
C TYR A 163 -9.82 -50.80 19.50
N VAL A 164 -10.14 -51.46 18.38
CA VAL A 164 -11.26 -52.44 18.33
C VAL A 164 -10.79 -53.91 18.19
N ILE A 165 -9.49 -54.18 18.23
CA ILE A 165 -8.96 -55.56 18.08
C ILE A 165 -8.52 -56.21 19.40
N ASN A 166 -8.57 -55.49 20.54
CA ASN A 166 -8.20 -56.06 21.85
C ASN A 166 -9.24 -55.77 22.95
N MET A 167 -10.44 -56.33 22.81
CA MET A 167 -11.26 -56.83 23.93
C MET A 167 -12.08 -58.03 23.48
#